data_AF-A0A3G6PJE1-F1
#
_entry.id   AF-A0A3G6PJE1-F1
#
_cell.length_a   1.000
_cell.length_b   1.000
_cell.length_c   1.000
_cell.angle_alpha   90.00
_cell.angle_beta   90.00
_cell.angle_gamma   90.00
#
_symmetry.space_group_name_H-M   'P 1'
#
loop_
_entity.id
_entity.type
_entity.pdbx_description
1 polymer ?
#
loop_
_entity_poly.entity_id
_entity_poly.type
_entity_poly.pdbx_seq_one_letter_code
_entity_poly.pdbx_strand_id
1 'polypeptide(L)'
;MLVCLFSCKKAVKTHEIINTRDSIAVDNYLQRSYNLRIKDSINGKWEYSDRESPPQVVFNLSLEKAKDNDSIKGNYFLYMHGKIGEEGAITGIVTEKKAVIEFYLSSYPDKGKAELLDWNEENHYYMNWKLIKSPIKSSVPEKCKLTKVTPREPRKLSKNGCAYPGIVRRRIK
;
A
#
# COMPACT_ATOMS: atom_id res chain seq x y z
N MET A 1 -34.60 42.35 42.97
CA MET A 1 -35.03 41.42 41.91
C MET A 1 -33.97 40.34 41.75
N LEU A 2 -34.28 39.11 42.18
CA LEU A 2 -33.47 37.91 41.97
C LEU A 2 -33.83 37.31 40.61
N VAL A 3 -32.83 36.96 39.78
CA VAL A 3 -33.00 35.96 38.71
C VAL A 3 -31.76 35.06 38.71
N CYS A 4 -31.87 33.92 39.38
CA CYS A 4 -30.91 32.82 39.28
C CYS A 4 -31.14 32.10 37.95
N LEU A 5 -30.22 32.23 37.00
CA LEU A 5 -30.15 31.38 35.81
C LEU A 5 -29.59 30.02 36.21
N PHE A 6 -30.48 29.08 36.57
CA PHE A 6 -30.15 27.67 36.67
C PHE A 6 -29.81 27.13 35.28
N SER A 7 -28.51 27.07 34.98
CA SER A 7 -27.97 26.30 33.86
C SER A 7 -28.25 24.82 34.11
N CYS A 8 -29.24 24.30 33.40
CA CYS A 8 -29.64 22.90 33.45
C CYS A 8 -28.56 22.04 32.76
N LYS A 9 -27.51 21.67 33.51
CA LYS A 9 -26.62 20.59 33.09
C LYS A 9 -27.42 19.29 33.22
N LYS A 10 -27.88 18.75 32.09
CA LYS A 10 -28.44 17.39 32.02
C LYS A 10 -27.46 16.45 32.73
N ALA A 11 -27.92 15.79 33.79
CA ALA A 11 -27.17 14.74 34.45
C ALA A 11 -27.01 13.58 33.47
N VAL A 12 -25.85 13.53 32.81
CA VAL A 12 -25.46 12.40 31.97
C VAL A 12 -25.39 11.18 32.89
N LYS A 13 -26.20 10.17 32.61
CA LYS A 13 -26.26 8.97 33.45
C LYS A 13 -24.92 8.25 33.34
N THR A 14 -24.37 7.80 34.47
CA THR A 14 -23.06 7.12 34.54
C THR A 14 -22.94 5.93 33.58
N HIS A 15 -24.04 5.24 33.29
CA HIS A 15 -24.10 4.17 32.28
C HIS A 15 -23.83 4.65 30.84
N GLU A 16 -24.29 5.85 30.45
CA GLU A 16 -24.04 6.40 29.11
C GLU A 16 -22.56 6.76 28.93
N ILE A 17 -21.90 7.21 30.01
CA ILE A 17 -20.46 7.51 30.03
C ILE A 17 -19.63 6.23 29.91
N ILE A 18 -20.03 5.15 30.59
CA ILE A 18 -19.34 3.86 30.53
C ILE A 18 -19.51 3.24 29.14
N ASN A 19 -20.73 3.22 28.61
CA ASN A 19 -20.99 2.67 27.28
C ASN A 19 -20.22 3.44 26.19
N THR A 20 -20.18 4.77 26.25
CA THR A 20 -19.40 5.57 25.29
C THR A 20 -17.90 5.34 25.43
N ARG A 21 -17.37 5.26 26.66
CA ARG A 21 -15.95 4.95 26.90
C ARG A 21 -15.57 3.58 26.34
N ASP A 22 -16.39 2.57 26.61
CA ASP A 22 -16.12 1.20 26.21
C ASP A 22 -16.30 1.03 24.69
N SER A 23 -17.26 1.72 24.06
CA SER A 23 -17.37 1.80 22.59
C SER A 23 -16.14 2.45 21.95
N ILE A 24 -15.65 3.57 22.49
CA ILE A 24 -14.43 4.24 21.99
C ILE A 24 -13.21 3.32 22.14
N ALA A 25 -13.11 2.57 23.23
CA ALA A 25 -12.02 1.62 23.45
C ALA A 25 -12.06 0.47 22.43
N VAL A 26 -13.24 -0.08 22.14
CA VAL A 26 -13.44 -1.13 21.14
C VAL A 26 -13.15 -0.61 19.73
N ASP A 27 -13.65 0.56 19.36
CA ASP A 27 -13.40 1.17 18.05
C ASP A 27 -11.90 1.43 17.84
N ASN A 28 -11.21 1.98 18.84
CA ASN A 28 -9.76 2.19 18.80
C ASN A 28 -8.99 0.86 18.67
N TYR A 29 -9.44 -0.20 19.34
CA TYR A 29 -8.83 -1.52 19.24
C TYR A 29 -8.99 -2.11 17.83
N LEU A 30 -10.21 -2.06 17.27
CA LEU A 30 -10.50 -2.53 15.92
C LEU A 30 -9.69 -1.76 14.88
N GLN A 31 -9.66 -0.43 14.99
CA GLN A 31 -8.89 0.45 14.11
C GLN A 31 -7.39 0.17 14.18
N ARG A 32 -6.83 -0.10 15.37
CA ARG A 32 -5.42 -0.54 15.50
C ARG A 32 -5.16 -1.88 14.81
N SER A 33 -6.03 -2.87 15.02
CA SER A 33 -5.86 -4.18 14.40
C SER A 33 -5.96 -4.14 12.87
N TYR A 34 -6.86 -3.30 12.35
CA TYR A 34 -7.05 -3.02 10.93
C TYR A 34 -5.80 -2.36 10.33
N ASN A 35 -5.28 -1.32 11.00
CA ASN A 35 -4.06 -0.65 10.57
C ASN A 35 -2.86 -1.62 10.53
N LEU A 36 -2.72 -2.52 11.49
CA LEU A 36 -1.64 -3.53 11.50
C LEU A 36 -1.70 -4.46 10.27
N ARG A 37 -2.89 -4.93 9.88
CA ARG A 37 -3.07 -5.79 8.70
C ARG A 37 -2.72 -5.08 7.40
N ILE A 38 -3.15 -3.82 7.25
CA ILE A 38 -2.82 -3.00 6.09
C ILE A 38 -1.33 -2.70 6.04
N LYS A 39 -0.68 -2.44 7.18
CA LYS A 39 0.77 -2.24 7.23
C LYS A 39 1.53 -3.48 6.74
N ASP A 40 1.14 -4.68 7.14
CA ASP A 40 1.78 -5.92 6.69
C ASP A 40 1.66 -6.14 5.16
N SER A 41 0.63 -5.57 4.54
CA SER A 41 0.43 -5.64 3.09
C SER A 41 1.39 -4.80 2.26
N ILE A 42 2.10 -3.83 2.86
CA ILE A 42 3.06 -2.99 2.13
C ILE A 42 4.27 -3.80 1.65
N ASN A 43 4.53 -4.92 2.32
CA ASN A 43 5.65 -5.80 2.00
C ASN A 43 5.51 -6.41 0.61
N GLY A 44 6.60 -6.31 -0.15
CA GLY A 44 6.74 -6.98 -1.43
C GLY A 44 7.17 -6.05 -2.55
N LYS A 45 6.97 -6.54 -3.77
CA LYS A 45 7.35 -5.86 -5.00
C LYS A 45 6.14 -5.11 -5.54
N TRP A 46 6.32 -3.82 -5.80
CA TRP A 46 5.33 -2.92 -6.38
C TRP A 46 5.85 -2.43 -7.72
N GLU A 47 4.98 -2.40 -8.73
CA GLU A 47 5.36 -1.96 -10.07
C GLU A 47 4.42 -0.88 -10.59
N TYR A 48 5.00 0.03 -11.34
CA TYR A 48 4.30 0.92 -12.24
C TYR A 48 4.88 0.71 -13.63
N SER A 49 4.01 0.50 -14.61
CA SER A 49 4.35 0.51 -16.01
C SER A 49 3.36 1.41 -16.69
N ASP A 50 3.85 2.37 -17.46
CA ASP A 50 3.01 2.99 -18.46
C ASP A 50 2.78 1.99 -19.60
N ARG A 51 1.57 1.98 -20.19
CA ARG A 51 1.11 0.91 -21.09
C ARG A 51 1.77 0.97 -22.46
N GLU A 52 2.26 2.15 -22.86
CA GLU A 52 2.64 2.42 -24.25
C GLU A 52 4.17 2.56 -24.43
N SER A 53 4.92 2.90 -23.38
CA SER A 53 6.39 3.05 -23.41
C SER A 53 6.98 3.18 -21.99
N PRO A 54 8.28 2.93 -21.77
CA PRO A 54 8.96 3.21 -20.50
C PRO A 54 8.78 4.68 -20.07
N PRO A 55 8.77 4.98 -18.74
CA PRO A 55 9.46 4.24 -17.68
C PRO A 55 8.63 3.14 -17.00
N GLN A 56 9.29 2.00 -16.71
CA GLN A 56 8.79 1.04 -15.71
C GLN A 56 9.52 1.28 -14.39
N VAL A 57 8.77 1.45 -13.31
CA VAL A 57 9.35 1.66 -11.97
C VAL A 57 8.98 0.48 -11.09
N VAL A 58 9.97 -0.09 -10.44
CA VAL A 58 9.84 -1.24 -9.56
C VAL A 58 10.34 -0.86 -8.18
N PHE A 59 9.49 -1.01 -7.18
CA PHE A 59 9.79 -0.75 -5.78
C PHE A 59 9.76 -2.06 -5.01
N ASN A 60 10.85 -2.39 -4.32
CA ASN A 60 10.91 -3.49 -3.38
C ASN A 60 10.85 -2.91 -1.97
N LEU A 61 9.72 -3.07 -1.28
CA LEU A 61 9.49 -2.50 0.05
C LEU A 61 9.41 -3.60 1.11
N SER A 62 10.06 -3.34 2.25
CA SER A 62 10.04 -4.17 3.45
C SER A 62 9.75 -3.31 4.68
N LEU A 63 8.79 -3.73 5.48
CA LEU A 63 8.37 -3.12 6.72
C LEU A 63 9.24 -3.67 7.87
N GLU A 64 9.91 -2.76 8.56
CA GLU A 64 10.59 -3.03 9.82
C GLU A 64 9.72 -2.51 10.97
N LYS A 65 9.12 -3.46 11.71
CA LYS A 65 8.33 -3.18 12.90
C LYS A 65 9.26 -2.72 14.03
N ALA A 66 9.08 -1.50 14.53
CA ALA A 66 9.82 -1.00 15.69
C ALA A 66 8.85 -0.59 16.80
N LYS A 67 9.35 -0.46 18.04
CA LYS A 67 8.53 -0.18 19.22
C LYS A 67 7.74 1.13 19.13
N ASP A 68 8.33 2.15 18.51
CA ASP A 68 7.77 3.51 18.51
C ASP A 68 7.06 3.86 17.21
N ASN A 69 7.65 3.51 16.05
CA ASN A 69 7.07 3.73 14.73
C ASN A 69 7.50 2.64 13.76
N ASP A 70 6.56 2.15 12.94
CA ASP A 70 6.90 1.23 11.87
C ASP A 70 7.66 1.97 10.77
N SER A 71 8.82 1.44 10.41
CA SER A 71 9.66 1.99 9.35
C SER A 71 9.55 1.15 8.08
N ILE A 72 9.66 1.80 6.93
CA ILE A 72 9.79 1.13 5.63
C ILE A 72 11.24 1.26 5.21
N LYS A 73 11.81 0.17 4.75
CA LYS A 73 13.04 0.18 3.96
C LYS A 73 12.79 -0.51 2.64
N GLY A 74 13.64 -0.25 1.67
CA GLY A 74 13.49 -0.85 0.37
C GLY A 74 14.47 -0.29 -0.63
N ASN A 75 14.37 -0.81 -1.84
CA ASN A 75 15.11 -0.32 -2.99
C ASN A 75 14.13 -0.05 -4.12
N TYR A 76 14.49 0.85 -5.03
CA TYR A 76 13.75 1.05 -6.27
C TYR A 76 14.66 0.97 -7.47
N PHE A 77 14.08 0.51 -8.57
CA PHE A 77 14.71 0.37 -9.87
C PHE A 77 13.80 1.03 -10.90
N LEU A 78 14.35 1.98 -11.64
CA LEU A 78 13.67 2.61 -12.76
C LEU A 78 14.29 2.09 -14.06
N TYR A 79 13.46 1.44 -14.86
CA TYR A 79 13.84 0.87 -16.14
C TYR A 79 13.42 1.81 -17.27
N MET A 80 14.41 2.22 -18.06
CA MET A 80 14.24 2.97 -19.30
C MET A 80 14.61 2.04 -20.45
N HIS A 81 13.66 1.77 -21.35
CA HIS A 81 13.87 0.92 -22.53
C HIS A 81 14.47 -0.46 -22.18
N GLY A 82 14.02 -1.07 -21.07
CA GLY A 82 14.47 -2.38 -20.61
C GLY A 82 15.86 -2.41 -19.94
N LYS A 83 16.53 -1.26 -19.80
CA LYS A 83 17.78 -1.12 -19.04
C LYS A 83 17.53 -0.39 -17.74
N ILE A 84 18.30 -0.72 -16.70
CA ILE A 84 18.28 0.03 -15.44
C ILE A 84 18.82 1.44 -15.73
N GLY A 85 17.94 2.43 -15.67
CA GLY A 85 18.28 3.84 -15.83
C GLY A 85 18.63 4.48 -14.49
N GLU A 86 17.89 4.14 -13.44
CA GLU A 86 18.14 4.64 -12.08
C GLU A 86 17.93 3.53 -11.05
N GLU A 87 18.76 3.54 -10.02
CA GLU A 87 18.63 2.69 -8.84
C GLU A 87 18.80 3.55 -7.59
N GLY A 88 18.08 3.19 -6.53
CA GLY A 88 18.22 3.87 -5.26
C GLY A 88 17.61 3.14 -4.08
N ALA A 89 17.88 3.69 -2.91
CA ALA A 89 17.38 3.19 -1.63
C ALA A 89 16.15 3.99 -1.19
N ILE A 90 15.27 3.34 -0.42
CA ILE A 90 14.07 3.91 0.16
C ILE A 90 14.11 3.71 1.65
N THR A 91 13.78 4.77 2.38
CA THR A 91 13.53 4.74 3.81
C THR A 91 12.30 5.57 4.12
N GLY A 92 11.41 5.11 4.98
CA GLY A 92 10.22 5.87 5.32
C GLY A 92 9.58 5.45 6.62
N ILE A 93 8.50 6.12 6.96
CA ILE A 93 7.74 5.90 8.18
C ILE A 93 6.28 5.69 7.81
N VAL A 94 5.64 4.69 8.41
CA VAL A 94 4.21 4.42 8.23
C VAL A 94 3.41 5.10 9.32
N THR A 95 2.59 6.06 8.92
CA THR A 95 1.56 6.66 9.78
C THR A 95 0.20 6.00 9.50
N GLU A 96 -0.82 6.29 10.31
CA GLU A 96 -2.09 5.55 10.32
C GLU A 96 -2.80 5.41 8.96
N LYS A 97 -2.67 6.39 8.06
CA LYS A 97 -3.35 6.39 6.75
C LYS A 97 -2.42 6.59 5.55
N LYS A 98 -1.16 6.93 5.81
CA LYS A 98 -0.19 7.26 4.77
C LYS A 98 1.22 6.86 5.17
N ALA A 99 2.03 6.46 4.20
CA ALA A 99 3.44 6.26 4.42
C ALA A 99 4.20 7.38 3.75
N VAL A 100 5.11 8.00 4.50
CA VAL A 100 5.99 9.04 3.97
C VAL A 100 7.35 8.40 3.78
N ILE A 101 7.82 8.43 2.54
CA ILE A 101 9.06 7.80 2.14
C ILE A 101 10.03 8.85 1.61
N GLU A 102 11.29 8.68 1.96
CA GLU A 102 12.43 9.35 1.37
C GLU A 102 13.12 8.34 0.46
N PHE A 103 13.47 8.77 -0.75
CA PHE A 103 14.17 7.93 -1.71
C PHE A 103 15.45 8.63 -2.18
N TYR A 104 16.50 7.84 -2.28
CA TYR A 104 17.88 8.28 -2.50
C TYR A 104 18.39 7.64 -3.77
N LEU A 105 18.75 8.43 -4.77
CA LEU A 105 19.48 7.90 -5.93
C LEU A 105 20.86 7.44 -5.48
N SER A 106 21.28 6.23 -5.85
CA SER A 106 22.63 5.72 -5.50
C SER A 106 23.76 6.62 -6.03
N SER A 107 23.49 7.35 -7.13
CA SER A 107 24.47 8.20 -7.80
C SER A 107 24.52 9.64 -7.29
N TYR A 108 23.60 10.07 -6.42
CA TYR A 108 23.49 11.48 -6.00
C TYR A 108 23.13 11.63 -4.52
N PRO A 109 23.65 12.65 -3.84
CA PRO A 109 23.35 12.90 -2.43
C PRO A 109 21.97 13.51 -2.18
N ASP A 110 21.27 13.94 -3.24
CA ASP A 110 19.97 14.59 -3.13
C ASP A 110 18.86 13.56 -2.94
N LYS A 111 17.90 13.89 -2.09
CA LYS A 111 16.81 12.98 -1.70
C LYS A 111 15.46 13.50 -2.13
N GLY A 112 14.65 12.58 -2.63
CA GLY A 112 13.25 12.80 -2.93
C GLY A 112 12.37 12.46 -1.74
N LYS A 113 11.18 13.03 -1.71
CA LYS A 113 10.13 12.68 -0.74
C LYS A 113 8.85 12.36 -1.48
N ALA A 114 8.18 11.28 -1.08
CA ALA A 114 6.89 10.90 -1.62
C ALA A 114 5.95 10.41 -0.51
N GLU A 115 4.66 10.48 -0.79
CA GLU A 115 3.61 9.84 -0.03
C GLU A 115 3.12 8.62 -0.79
N LEU A 116 2.91 7.58 -0.02
CA LEU A 116 2.16 6.40 -0.40
C LEU A 116 0.79 6.54 0.23
N LEU A 117 -0.26 6.36 -0.58
CA LEU A 117 -1.66 6.63 -0.24
C LEU A 117 -2.57 5.51 -0.75
N ASP A 118 -3.79 5.45 -0.22
CA ASP A 118 -4.91 4.66 -0.74
C ASP A 118 -4.68 3.13 -0.82
N TRP A 119 -3.75 2.59 -0.02
CA TRP A 119 -3.66 1.16 0.23
C TRP A 119 -4.46 0.83 1.50
N ASN A 120 -5.58 0.14 1.32
CA ASN A 120 -6.52 -0.24 2.38
C ASN A 120 -6.94 -1.71 2.20
N GLU A 121 -7.80 -2.26 3.06
CA GLU A 121 -8.20 -3.68 2.96
C GLU A 121 -8.85 -4.03 1.62
N GLU A 122 -9.71 -3.14 1.09
CA GLU A 122 -10.38 -3.34 -0.19
C GLU A 122 -9.42 -3.27 -1.39
N ASN A 123 -8.32 -2.52 -1.24
CA ASN A 123 -7.42 -2.15 -2.33
C ASN A 123 -5.95 -2.45 -2.01
N HIS A 124 -5.66 -3.53 -1.28
CA HIS A 124 -4.29 -3.86 -0.85
C HIS A 124 -3.33 -4.31 -1.97
N TYR A 125 -3.83 -4.44 -3.20
CA TYR A 125 -3.02 -4.68 -4.40
C TYR A 125 -2.60 -3.41 -5.13
N TYR A 126 -3.11 -2.25 -4.71
CA TYR A 126 -2.82 -0.99 -5.35
C TYR A 126 -2.46 0.08 -4.33
N MET A 127 -1.61 0.99 -4.73
CA MET A 127 -1.17 2.10 -3.89
C MET A 127 -0.89 3.30 -4.76
N ASN A 128 -1.29 4.48 -4.30
CA ASN A 128 -1.03 5.72 -5.01
C ASN A 128 0.29 6.30 -4.53
N TRP A 129 1.19 6.53 -5.48
CA TRP A 129 2.43 7.28 -5.28
C TRP A 129 2.18 8.74 -5.58
N LYS A 130 2.62 9.62 -4.69
CA LYS A 130 2.58 11.06 -4.88
C LYS A 130 3.87 11.71 -4.40
N LEU A 131 4.62 12.30 -5.32
CA LEU A 131 5.84 13.02 -5.04
C LEU A 131 5.52 14.32 -4.27
N ILE A 132 6.19 14.52 -3.13
CA ILE A 132 6.15 15.77 -2.35
C ILE A 132 7.31 16.68 -2.78
N LYS A 133 8.50 16.09 -2.91
CA LYS A 133 9.72 16.79 -3.28
C LYS A 133 10.49 15.92 -4.27
N SER A 134 10.74 16.45 -5.46
CA SER A 134 11.55 15.79 -6.47
C SER A 134 13.04 15.96 -6.18
N PRO A 135 13.87 14.90 -6.30
CA PRO A 135 15.30 15.04 -6.49
C PRO A 135 15.59 15.77 -7.81
N ILE A 136 16.68 16.54 -7.86
CA ILE A 136 17.05 17.33 -9.06
C ILE A 136 17.15 16.48 -10.34
N LYS A 137 17.50 15.18 -10.24
CA LYS A 137 17.77 14.28 -11.37
C LYS A 137 16.94 13.00 -11.40
N SER A 138 15.79 12.96 -10.73
CA SER A 138 14.96 11.75 -10.71
C SER A 138 13.97 11.72 -11.86
N SER A 139 13.92 10.58 -12.55
CA SER A 139 12.92 10.30 -13.59
C SER A 139 11.68 9.58 -13.05
N VAL A 140 11.57 9.40 -11.73
CA VAL A 140 10.39 8.82 -11.09
C VAL A 140 9.17 9.73 -11.34
N PRO A 141 8.03 9.19 -11.80
CA PRO A 141 6.82 9.97 -12.03
C PRO A 141 6.35 10.74 -10.80
N GLU A 142 5.82 11.96 -11.00
CA GLU A 142 5.27 12.77 -9.91
C GLU A 142 4.08 12.10 -9.23
N LYS A 143 3.22 11.43 -10.01
CA LYS A 143 2.06 10.69 -9.52
C LYS A 143 1.90 9.43 -10.35
N CYS A 144 1.75 8.29 -9.68
CA CYS A 144 1.45 7.03 -10.36
C CYS A 144 0.71 6.06 -9.46
N LYS A 145 0.05 5.07 -10.08
CA LYS A 145 -0.62 3.99 -9.37
C LYS A 145 0.29 2.76 -9.38
N LEU A 146 0.84 2.43 -8.22
CA LEU A 146 1.64 1.24 -8.02
C LEU A 146 0.71 0.03 -7.88
N THR A 147 1.10 -1.08 -8.51
CA THR A 147 0.39 -2.36 -8.44
C THR A 147 1.31 -3.39 -7.80
N LYS A 148 0.77 -4.18 -6.87
CA LYS A 148 1.54 -5.23 -6.20
C LYS A 148 1.78 -6.38 -7.17
N VAL A 149 3.04 -6.74 -7.35
CA VAL A 149 3.43 -7.91 -8.13
C VAL A 149 3.11 -9.15 -7.30
N THR A 150 1.95 -9.73 -7.54
CA THR A 150 1.67 -11.07 -7.02
C THR A 150 2.49 -12.09 -7.79
N PRO A 151 2.97 -13.17 -7.15
CA PRO A 151 3.38 -14.35 -7.89
C PRO A 151 2.19 -14.69 -8.78
N ARG A 152 2.35 -14.59 -10.11
CA ARG A 152 1.33 -15.09 -11.03
C ARG A 152 1.09 -16.53 -10.59
N GLU A 153 -0.10 -16.84 -10.08
CA GLU A 153 -0.50 -18.23 -9.98
C GLU A 153 -0.17 -18.84 -11.34
N PRO A 154 0.53 -20.00 -11.39
CA PRO A 154 0.79 -20.65 -12.65
C PRO A 154 -0.56 -20.71 -13.34
N ARG A 155 -0.70 -20.01 -14.48
CA ARG A 155 -1.92 -20.03 -15.28
C ARG A 155 -2.29 -21.50 -15.30
N LYS A 156 -3.41 -21.88 -14.69
CA LYS A 156 -3.94 -23.22 -14.85
C LYS A 156 -4.06 -23.34 -16.35
N LEU A 157 -3.11 -24.05 -16.97
CA LEU A 157 -3.19 -24.42 -18.37
C LEU A 157 -4.57 -25.01 -18.46
N SER A 158 -5.46 -24.29 -19.13
CA SER A 158 -6.76 -24.81 -19.48
C SER A 158 -6.46 -26.21 -20.01
N LYS A 159 -7.00 -27.23 -19.34
CA LYS A 159 -6.94 -28.61 -19.81
C LYS A 159 -7.82 -28.74 -21.05
N ASN A 160 -7.62 -27.89 -22.05
CA ASN A 160 -7.94 -28.19 -23.42
C ASN A 160 -6.82 -29.12 -23.87
N GLY A 161 -6.90 -30.37 -23.42
CA GLY A 161 -6.04 -31.43 -23.89
C GLY A 161 -6.09 -31.43 -25.41
N CYS A 162 -4.92 -31.43 -26.04
CA CYS A 162 -4.83 -31.80 -27.44
C CYS A 162 -5.46 -33.19 -27.55
N ALA A 163 -6.60 -33.29 -28.25
CA ALA A 163 -7.16 -34.57 -28.60
C ALA A 163 -6.09 -35.31 -29.43
N TYR A 164 -5.51 -36.36 -28.86
CA TYR A 164 -4.65 -37.26 -29.61
C TYR A 164 -5.45 -37.79 -30.81
N PRO A 165 -4.96 -37.66 -32.06
CA PRO A 165 -5.64 -38.15 -33.24
C PRO A 165 -5.49 -39.67 -33.26
N GLY A 166 -6.31 -40.38 -32.50
CA GLY A 166 -6.20 -41.83 -32.39
C GLY A 166 -7.41 -42.55 -31.81
N ILE A 167 -8.39 -41.85 -31.21
CA ILE A 167 -9.57 -42.52 -30.63
C ILE A 167 -10.77 -42.33 -31.57
N VAL A 168 -10.84 -43.20 -32.57
CA VAL A 168 -12.08 -43.45 -33.32
C VAL A 168 -13.05 -44.16 -32.36
N ARG A 169 -14.01 -43.43 -31.80
CA ARG A 169 -15.15 -44.06 -31.13
C ARG A 169 -16.05 -44.69 -32.19
N ARG A 170 -15.96 -46.01 -32.38
CA ARG A 170 -16.95 -46.79 -33.14
C ARG A 170 -18.31 -46.63 -32.45
N ARG A 171 -19.30 -46.07 -33.15
CA ARG A 171 -20.70 -46.19 -32.76
C ARG A 171 -21.10 -47.65 -32.94
N ILE A 172 -21.46 -48.32 -31.86
CA ILE A 172 -22.21 -49.57 -31.92
C ILE A 172 -23.66 -49.20 -32.24
N LYS A 173 -24.22 -49.83 -33.28
CA LYS A 173 -25.63 -49.75 -33.66
C LYS A 173 -26.49 -50.55 -32.69
#